data_AF-A0A7S3TH14-F1
#
_entry.id   AF-A0A7S3TH14-F1
#
_cell.length_a   1.000
_cell.length_b   1.000
_cell.length_c   1.000
_cell.angle_alpha   90.00
_cell.angle_beta   90.00
_cell.angle_gamma   90.00
#
_symmetry.space_group_name_H-M   'P 1'
#
loop_
_entity.id
_entity.type
_entity.pdbx_description
1 polymer ?
#
loop_
_entity_poly.entity_id
_entity_poly.type
_entity_poly.pdbx_seq_one_letter_code
_entity_poly.pdbx_strand_id
1 'polypeptide(L)'
;MFNNEFDENYKQYALLDEGPTEMFRGTGVYMCYCKGTVTSFFLEETDPCYQYSNDLNGGTLLTNAVSYSIVIVNIILRTINIKFINMIGYHTESEQIKAVMTAVFISTFFNTAILLLLTNANLSDSFLRFIPISDGQFTDLNQNWYLDIGPSLVQTMLINSFFIYIEFGIAFGMKFLFRCLDRKSCCWWRESARNSTKKMTIQQYVNLYSGPMHAIHFKYSLIMTTSFITFMYGIALPLLFPIAVITFFNLYFMEKILLTYWYQTPPTFDDKLNKAALSYLKWPPVLLLFFGYWWLGNKQ
;
A
#
# COMPACT_ATOMS: atom_id res chain seq x y z
N MET A 1 -2.30 -42.39 8.50
CA MET A 1 -1.18 -42.85 9.33
C MET A 1 0.03 -42.95 8.42
N PHE A 2 0.82 -41.87 8.34
CA PHE A 2 2.17 -41.98 7.78
C PHE A 2 3.05 -42.65 8.84
N ASN A 3 3.87 -43.62 8.43
CA ASN A 3 4.66 -44.47 9.33
C ASN A 3 5.61 -43.62 10.18
N ASN A 4 5.56 -43.79 11.51
CA ASN A 4 6.38 -43.06 12.48
C ASN A 4 7.90 -43.15 12.21
N GLU A 5 8.38 -44.23 11.58
CA GLU A 5 9.78 -44.42 11.19
C GLU A 5 10.28 -43.42 10.11
N PHE A 6 9.40 -42.97 9.21
CA PHE A 6 9.78 -41.99 8.19
C PHE A 6 9.92 -40.58 8.79
N ASP A 7 9.11 -40.26 9.78
CA ASP A 7 9.08 -38.94 10.43
C ASP A 7 10.29 -38.73 11.38
N GLU A 8 10.70 -39.79 12.10
CA GLU A 8 11.90 -39.75 12.93
C GLU A 8 13.19 -39.57 12.11
N ASN A 9 13.32 -40.30 10.99
CA ASN A 9 14.46 -40.13 10.10
C ASN A 9 14.47 -38.74 9.46
N TYR A 10 13.30 -38.23 9.06
CA TYR A 10 13.17 -36.90 8.46
C TYR A 10 13.54 -35.78 9.46
N LYS A 11 13.19 -35.93 10.74
CA LYS A 11 13.62 -35.02 11.81
C LYS A 11 15.14 -34.98 11.99
N GLN A 12 15.82 -36.13 11.88
CA GLN A 12 17.29 -36.18 12.00
C GLN A 12 17.98 -35.42 10.86
N TYR A 13 17.50 -35.58 9.62
CA TYR A 13 18.02 -34.81 8.49
C TYR A 13 17.73 -33.31 8.62
N ALA A 14 16.57 -32.93 9.16
CA ALA A 14 16.25 -31.54 9.45
C ALA A 14 17.20 -30.91 10.47
N LEU A 15 17.52 -31.61 11.57
CA LEU A 15 18.45 -31.13 12.60
C LEU A 15 19.88 -30.95 12.07
N LEU A 16 20.33 -31.83 11.17
CA LEU A 16 21.65 -31.69 10.54
C LEU A 16 21.73 -30.48 9.59
N ASP A 17 20.58 -30.08 9.04
CA ASP A 17 20.45 -29.01 8.05
C ASP A 17 20.07 -27.66 8.68
N GLU A 18 19.78 -27.62 9.98
CA GLU A 18 19.38 -26.43 10.74
C GLU A 18 20.42 -25.30 10.65
N GLY A 19 21.65 -25.55 11.11
CA GLY A 19 22.72 -24.54 11.13
C GLY A 19 23.04 -23.93 9.75
N PRO A 20 23.23 -24.75 8.69
CA PRO A 20 23.38 -24.23 7.33
C PRO A 20 22.16 -23.42 6.86
N THR A 21 20.95 -23.90 7.13
CA THR A 21 19.71 -23.21 6.71
C THR A 21 19.57 -21.85 7.38
N GLU A 22 19.84 -21.76 8.68
CA GLU A 22 19.81 -20.51 9.45
C GLU A 22 20.91 -19.53 8.99
N MET A 23 22.13 -20.02 8.76
CA MET A 23 23.25 -19.19 8.35
C MET A 23 23.04 -18.57 6.96
N PHE A 24 22.43 -19.31 6.04
CA PHE A 24 22.24 -18.87 4.66
C PHE A 24 20.83 -18.32 4.36
N ARG A 25 19.94 -18.23 5.36
CA ARG A 25 18.51 -17.88 5.20
C ARG A 25 17.88 -18.61 4.01
N GLY A 26 18.27 -19.87 3.83
CA GLY A 26 18.07 -20.64 2.61
C GLY A 26 16.85 -21.57 2.67
N THR A 27 16.63 -22.29 1.57
CA THR A 27 15.67 -23.40 1.52
C THR A 27 16.37 -24.71 1.85
N GLY A 28 15.94 -25.37 2.92
CA GLY A 28 16.53 -26.62 3.40
C GLY A 28 15.49 -27.67 3.80
N VAL A 29 15.96 -28.88 4.08
CA VAL A 29 15.18 -29.96 4.70
C VAL A 29 14.64 -29.50 6.05
N TYR A 30 15.41 -28.71 6.80
CA TYR A 30 14.97 -28.09 8.06
C TYR A 30 13.72 -27.22 7.88
N MET A 31 13.74 -26.30 6.92
CA MET A 31 12.59 -25.44 6.59
C MET A 31 11.37 -26.26 6.18
N CYS A 32 11.56 -27.26 5.30
CA CYS A 32 10.46 -28.10 4.82
C CYS A 32 9.86 -28.96 5.94
N TYR A 33 10.69 -29.47 6.84
CA TYR A 33 10.25 -30.16 8.05
C TYR A 33 9.37 -29.24 8.88
N CYS A 34 9.91 -28.10 9.33
CA CYS A 34 9.18 -27.19 10.20
C CYS A 34 7.92 -26.61 9.54
N LYS A 35 7.93 -26.32 8.23
CA LYS A 35 6.72 -25.87 7.52
C LYS A 35 5.59 -26.91 7.53
N GLY A 36 5.91 -28.21 7.56
CA GLY A 36 4.94 -29.31 7.63
C GLY A 36 4.41 -29.58 9.04
N THR A 37 5.25 -29.39 10.07
CA THR A 37 4.91 -29.67 11.48
C THR A 37 4.28 -28.49 12.21
N VAL A 38 4.58 -27.24 11.80
CA VAL A 38 4.08 -26.00 12.43
C VAL A 38 2.59 -25.81 12.11
N THR A 39 1.75 -26.53 12.86
CA THR A 39 0.28 -26.41 12.86
C THR A 39 -0.23 -25.62 14.06
N SER A 40 0.64 -25.30 15.03
CA SER A 40 0.30 -24.60 16.27
C SER A 40 1.12 -23.32 16.45
N PHE A 41 0.44 -22.28 16.92
CA PHE A 41 1.00 -20.94 17.15
C PHE A 41 1.89 -20.86 18.40
N PHE A 42 1.91 -21.90 19.25
CA PHE A 42 2.69 -21.97 20.48
C PHE A 42 3.50 -23.27 20.50
N LEU A 43 4.70 -23.23 19.93
CA LEU A 43 5.70 -24.29 20.09
C LEU A 43 6.43 -24.11 21.42
N GLU A 44 6.75 -25.21 22.09
CA GLU A 44 7.65 -25.20 23.24
C GLU A 44 9.09 -24.93 22.77
N GLU A 45 9.92 -24.29 23.62
CA GLU A 45 11.35 -24.01 23.35
C GLU A 45 12.18 -25.26 23.02
N THR A 46 11.69 -26.44 23.39
CA THR A 46 12.34 -27.74 23.18
C THR A 46 12.11 -28.29 21.77
N ASP A 47 11.17 -27.72 21.00
CA ASP A 47 10.91 -28.13 19.63
C ASP A 47 12.00 -27.57 18.71
N PRO A 48 12.64 -28.38 17.86
CA PRO A 48 13.64 -27.88 16.91
C PRO A 48 13.08 -26.83 15.94
N CYS A 49 11.77 -26.75 15.76
CA CYS A 49 11.12 -25.74 14.93
C CYS A 49 10.78 -24.44 15.67
N TYR A 50 11.14 -24.31 16.95
CA TYR A 50 10.89 -23.11 17.75
C TYR A 50 11.55 -21.87 17.16
N GLN A 51 12.84 -21.93 16.83
CA GLN A 51 13.58 -20.81 16.25
C GLN A 51 13.00 -20.42 14.88
N TYR A 52 12.80 -21.39 14.00
CA TYR A 52 12.15 -21.18 12.70
C TYR A 52 10.77 -20.49 12.83
N SER A 53 9.93 -20.92 13.77
CA SER A 53 8.61 -20.33 14.00
C SER A 53 8.72 -18.89 14.52
N ASN A 54 9.64 -18.64 15.45
CA ASN A 54 9.86 -17.31 16.01
C ASN A 54 10.40 -16.33 14.96
N ASP A 55 11.35 -16.78 14.14
CA ASP A 55 11.91 -15.98 13.03
C ASP A 55 10.88 -15.73 11.93
N LEU A 56 10.05 -16.74 11.61
CA LEU A 56 8.96 -16.59 10.64
C LEU A 56 7.91 -15.58 11.15
N ASN A 57 7.49 -15.70 12.41
CA ASN A 57 6.50 -14.81 13.01
C ASN A 57 7.06 -13.39 13.17
N GLY A 58 8.31 -13.26 13.65
CA GLY A 58 9.01 -11.99 13.80
C GLY A 58 9.23 -11.29 12.46
N GLY A 59 9.72 -12.01 11.46
CA GLY A 59 9.90 -11.51 10.10
C GLY A 59 8.58 -11.12 9.42
N THR A 60 7.52 -11.92 9.59
CA THR A 60 6.18 -11.60 9.08
C THR A 60 5.62 -10.36 9.76
N LEU A 61 5.77 -10.23 11.09
CA LEU A 61 5.33 -9.06 11.84
C LEU A 61 6.07 -7.80 11.39
N LEU A 62 7.39 -7.87 11.22
CA LEU A 62 8.19 -6.76 10.74
C LEU A 62 7.81 -6.33 9.31
N THR A 63 7.67 -7.29 8.39
CA THR A 63 7.26 -7.05 7.00
C THR A 63 5.89 -6.36 6.95
N ASN A 64 4.93 -6.87 7.72
CA ASN A 64 3.60 -6.28 7.84
C ASN A 64 3.66 -4.87 8.44
N ALA A 65 4.48 -4.67 9.49
CA ALA A 65 4.64 -3.39 10.15
C ALA A 65 5.20 -2.33 9.18
N VAL A 66 6.19 -2.67 8.36
CA VAL A 66 6.73 -1.78 7.31
C VAL A 66 5.64 -1.42 6.31
N SER A 67 4.93 -2.41 5.76
CA SER A 67 3.85 -2.20 4.80
C SER A 67 2.74 -1.29 5.35
N TYR A 68 2.29 -1.53 6.59
CA TYR A 68 1.28 -0.69 7.23
C TYR A 68 1.78 0.72 7.55
N SER A 69 3.05 0.86 7.95
CA SER A 69 3.67 2.16 8.20
C SER A 69 3.70 3.00 6.93
N ILE A 70 4.04 2.40 5.78
CA ILE A 70 4.03 3.11 4.49
C ILE A 70 2.62 3.62 4.17
N VAL A 71 1.58 2.80 4.38
CA VAL A 71 0.18 3.21 4.18
C VAL A 71 -0.20 4.38 5.10
N ILE A 72 0.14 4.30 6.39
CA ILE A 72 -0.14 5.35 7.37
C ILE A 72 0.55 6.67 6.99
N VAL A 73 1.84 6.61 6.64
CA VAL A 73 2.59 7.79 6.21
C VAL A 73 1.98 8.38 4.94
N ASN A 74 1.57 7.56 3.97
CA ASN A 74 0.89 8.04 2.76
C ASN A 74 -0.44 8.75 3.07
N ILE A 75 -1.20 8.28 4.06
CA ILE A 75 -2.41 8.97 4.54
C ILE A 75 -2.05 10.33 5.16
N ILE A 76 -1.03 10.38 6.02
CA ILE A 76 -0.58 11.62 6.67
C ILE A 76 -0.09 12.63 5.62
N LEU A 77 0.75 12.19 4.67
CA LEU A 77 1.26 13.02 3.58
C LEU A 77 0.12 13.61 2.76
N ARG A 78 -0.92 12.83 2.45
CA ARG A 78 -2.12 13.33 1.76
C ARG A 78 -2.78 14.46 2.54
N THR A 79 -3.04 14.26 3.84
CA THR A 79 -3.68 15.27 4.69
C THR A 79 -2.86 16.56 4.78
N ILE A 80 -1.53 16.44 4.94
CA ILE A 80 -0.62 17.58 5.02
C ILE A 80 -0.58 18.36 3.70
N ASN A 81 -0.43 17.67 2.57
CA ASN A 81 -0.41 18.29 1.24
C ASN A 81 -1.68 19.11 0.97
N ILE A 82 -2.85 18.56 1.29
CA ILE A 82 -4.13 19.26 1.12
C ILE A 82 -4.16 20.52 1.98
N LYS A 83 -3.75 20.43 3.24
CA LYS A 83 -3.75 21.58 4.17
C LYS A 83 -2.83 22.70 3.66
N PHE A 84 -1.64 22.36 3.18
CA PHE A 84 -0.72 23.34 2.61
C PHE A 84 -1.27 23.98 1.33
N ILE A 85 -1.84 23.18 0.42
CA ILE A 85 -2.36 23.71 -0.85
C ILE A 85 -3.59 24.59 -0.65
N ASN A 86 -4.45 24.23 0.30
CA ASN A 86 -5.58 25.08 0.68
C ASN A 86 -5.13 26.39 1.34
N MET A 87 -3.96 26.40 1.99
CA MET A 87 -3.38 27.61 2.59
C MET A 87 -2.79 28.56 1.54
N ILE A 88 -2.32 28.05 0.39
CA ILE A 88 -1.78 28.88 -0.71
C ILE A 88 -2.86 29.76 -1.34
N GLY A 89 -4.11 29.30 -1.38
CA GLY A 89 -5.25 30.09 -1.87
C GLY A 89 -5.19 30.37 -3.37
N TYR A 90 -5.39 29.34 -4.20
CA TYR A 90 -5.41 29.46 -5.66
C TYR A 90 -6.62 30.27 -6.16
N HIS A 91 -6.44 31.00 -7.26
CA HIS A 91 -7.50 31.80 -7.88
C HIS A 91 -8.61 30.96 -8.51
N THR A 92 -8.32 29.71 -8.90
CA THR A 92 -9.29 28.81 -9.53
C THR A 92 -9.27 27.42 -8.88
N GLU A 93 -10.46 26.85 -8.69
CA GLU A 93 -10.64 25.50 -8.15
C GLU A 93 -9.96 24.43 -9.03
N SER A 94 -10.00 24.59 -10.35
CA SER A 94 -9.35 23.63 -11.27
C SER A 94 -7.82 23.61 -11.11
N GLU A 95 -7.20 24.76 -10.87
CA GLU A 95 -5.76 24.86 -10.63
C GLU A 95 -5.39 24.27 -9.27
N GLN A 96 -6.19 24.57 -8.23
CA GLN A 96 -6.03 23.97 -6.91
C GLN A 96 -6.09 22.45 -6.97
N ILE A 97 -7.11 21.89 -7.63
CA ILE A 97 -7.30 20.44 -7.79
C ILE A 97 -6.12 19.79 -8.53
N LYS A 98 -5.57 20.45 -9.56
CA LYS A 98 -4.37 20.00 -10.27
C LYS A 98 -3.13 20.03 -9.38
N ALA A 99 -2.97 21.08 -8.57
CA ALA A 99 -1.88 21.20 -7.61
C ALA A 99 -1.96 20.10 -6.54
N VAL A 100 -3.15 19.86 -5.97
CA VAL A 100 -3.40 18.78 -5.00
C VAL A 100 -3.05 17.43 -5.61
N MET A 101 -3.56 17.13 -6.81
CA MET A 101 -3.26 15.89 -7.52
C MET A 101 -1.75 15.67 -7.67
N THR A 102 -1.03 16.71 -8.11
CA THR A 102 0.41 16.64 -8.39
C THR A 102 1.22 16.44 -7.10
N ALA A 103 0.93 17.23 -6.06
CA ALA A 103 1.66 17.16 -4.80
C ALA A 103 1.43 15.83 -4.08
N VAL A 104 0.18 15.33 -4.07
CA VAL A 104 -0.15 14.02 -3.50
C VAL A 104 0.54 12.91 -4.29
N PHE A 105 0.53 12.97 -5.62
CA PHE A 105 1.23 12.01 -6.47
C PHE A 105 2.72 11.97 -6.17
N ILE A 106 3.41 13.11 -6.23
CA ILE A 106 4.85 13.21 -6.00
C ILE A 106 5.21 12.72 -4.60
N SER A 107 4.47 13.17 -3.58
CA SER A 107 4.75 12.80 -2.19
C SER A 107 4.54 11.30 -1.94
N THR A 108 3.45 10.74 -2.47
CA THR A 108 3.13 9.31 -2.29
C THR A 108 4.13 8.45 -3.08
N PHE A 109 4.47 8.85 -4.30
CA PHE A 109 5.46 8.14 -5.12
C PHE A 109 6.84 8.18 -4.45
N PHE A 110 7.29 9.35 -3.99
CA PHE A 110 8.57 9.48 -3.30
C PHE A 110 8.62 8.63 -2.03
N ASN A 111 7.59 8.71 -1.18
CA ASN A 111 7.54 7.95 0.07
C ASN A 111 7.47 6.44 -0.14
N THR A 112 6.73 5.98 -1.16
CA THR A 112 6.49 4.55 -1.36
C THR A 112 7.59 3.88 -2.17
N ALA A 113 8.12 4.55 -3.20
CA ALA A 113 9.09 3.96 -4.13
C ALA A 113 10.52 4.46 -3.94
N ILE A 114 10.73 5.73 -3.68
CA ILE A 114 12.10 6.29 -3.65
C ILE A 114 12.70 6.19 -2.25
N LEU A 115 11.94 6.55 -1.21
CA LEU A 115 12.41 6.58 0.16
C LEU A 115 12.86 5.19 0.62
N LEU A 116 12.03 4.16 0.38
CA LEU A 116 12.35 2.77 0.76
C LEU A 116 13.63 2.26 0.09
N LEU A 117 13.90 2.68 -1.13
CA LEU A 117 15.15 2.38 -1.83
C LEU A 117 16.32 3.13 -1.20
N LEU A 118 16.20 4.45 -1.02
CA LEU A 118 17.30 5.30 -0.54
C LEU A 118 17.68 5.04 0.92
N THR A 119 16.72 4.74 1.80
CA THR A 119 17.01 4.49 3.22
C THR A 119 17.72 3.17 3.48
N ASN A 120 17.59 2.22 2.54
CA ASN A 120 18.19 0.90 2.66
C ASN A 120 19.41 0.73 1.74
N ALA A 121 19.68 1.70 0.86
CA ALA A 121 20.82 1.69 -0.04
C ALA A 121 22.11 2.15 0.67
N ASN A 122 23.18 1.40 0.51
CA ASN A 122 24.51 1.83 0.87
C ASN A 122 25.08 2.67 -0.28
N LEU A 123 25.25 3.98 -0.05
CA LEU A 123 25.71 4.95 -1.06
C LEU A 123 27.15 5.38 -0.83
N SER A 124 27.90 4.68 0.04
CA SER A 124 29.29 5.02 0.39
C SER A 124 30.21 5.10 -0.82
N ASP A 125 30.02 4.25 -1.82
CA ASP A 125 30.80 4.21 -3.07
C ASP A 125 30.15 4.98 -4.24
N SER A 126 29.05 5.70 -3.99
CA SER A 126 28.30 6.44 -5.00
C SER A 126 28.54 7.95 -4.95
N PHE A 127 28.23 8.63 -6.06
CA PHE A 127 28.25 10.10 -6.12
C PHE A 127 27.28 10.78 -5.12
N LEU A 128 26.34 10.00 -4.56
CA LEU A 128 25.38 10.41 -3.54
C LEU A 128 25.85 10.23 -2.09
N ARG A 129 27.14 9.94 -1.86
CA ARG A 129 27.74 9.79 -0.51
C ARG A 129 27.49 10.99 0.42
N PHE A 130 27.23 12.18 -0.12
CA PHE A 130 26.95 13.38 0.67
C PHE A 130 25.62 13.34 1.43
N ILE A 131 24.72 12.40 1.10
CA ILE A 131 23.44 12.24 1.78
C ILE A 131 23.67 11.48 3.09
N PRO A 132 23.27 12.00 4.27
CA PRO A 132 23.52 11.39 5.58
C PRO A 132 22.71 10.10 5.86
N ILE A 133 22.21 9.46 4.80
CA ILE A 133 21.43 8.22 4.80
C ILE A 133 22.22 7.12 4.06
N SER A 134 23.52 7.35 3.78
CA SER A 134 24.36 6.51 2.92
C SER A 134 24.82 5.18 3.53
N ASP A 135 24.54 4.91 4.81
CA ASP A 135 24.99 3.71 5.53
C ASP A 135 23.92 2.60 5.52
N GLY A 136 23.13 2.52 4.45
CA GLY A 136 22.13 1.47 4.26
C GLY A 136 22.73 0.06 4.22
N GLN A 137 21.87 -0.93 4.42
CA GLN A 137 22.27 -2.35 4.54
C GLN A 137 22.58 -3.00 3.19
N PHE A 138 22.05 -2.47 2.08
CA PHE A 138 22.18 -3.08 0.76
C PHE A 138 23.07 -2.22 -0.13
N THR A 139 24.25 -2.73 -0.49
CA THR A 139 25.15 -2.09 -1.47
C THR A 139 24.56 -2.08 -2.87
N ASP A 140 23.72 -3.06 -3.17
CA ASP A 140 22.93 -3.14 -4.39
C ASP A 140 21.71 -4.05 -4.16
N LEU A 141 20.90 -4.25 -5.20
CA LEU A 141 19.63 -4.96 -5.21
C LEU A 141 19.79 -6.49 -5.13
N ASN A 142 20.50 -6.98 -4.12
CA ASN A 142 20.89 -8.37 -3.91
C ASN A 142 19.74 -9.29 -3.46
N GLN A 143 20.02 -10.59 -3.33
CA GLN A 143 19.04 -11.58 -2.84
C GLN A 143 18.37 -11.13 -1.53
N ASN A 144 19.11 -10.49 -0.62
CA ASN A 144 18.54 -10.02 0.65
C ASN A 144 17.55 -8.86 0.44
N TRP A 145 17.80 -7.95 -0.51
CA TRP A 145 16.82 -6.92 -0.88
C TRP A 145 15.49 -7.54 -1.37
N TYR A 146 15.56 -8.63 -2.14
CA TYR A 146 14.39 -9.36 -2.61
C TYR A 146 13.63 -10.10 -1.49
N LEU A 147 14.31 -10.50 -0.43
CA LEU A 147 13.70 -11.17 0.72
C LEU A 147 13.11 -10.16 1.72
N ASP A 148 13.75 -9.01 1.90
CA ASP A 148 13.38 -8.04 2.94
C ASP A 148 12.49 -6.91 2.41
N ILE A 149 12.84 -6.30 1.27
CA ILE A 149 12.17 -5.09 0.75
C ILE A 149 11.09 -5.43 -0.29
N GLY A 150 11.39 -6.39 -1.18
CA GLY A 150 10.49 -6.82 -2.25
C GLY A 150 9.07 -7.18 -1.76
N PRO A 151 8.91 -8.04 -0.74
CA PRO A 151 7.59 -8.44 -0.24
C PRO A 151 6.81 -7.27 0.36
N SER A 152 7.46 -6.38 1.11
CA SER A 152 6.81 -5.18 1.67
C SER A 152 6.27 -4.26 0.58
N LEU A 153 7.02 -4.06 -0.52
CA LEU A 153 6.57 -3.24 -1.64
C LEU A 153 5.37 -3.88 -2.36
N VAL A 154 5.45 -5.18 -2.67
CA VAL A 154 4.35 -5.93 -3.29
C VAL A 154 3.10 -5.89 -2.42
N GLN A 155 3.25 -6.15 -1.12
CA GLN A 155 2.16 -6.13 -0.15
C GLN A 155 1.52 -4.74 -0.04
N THR A 156 2.34 -3.68 0.01
CA THR A 156 1.84 -2.30 0.03
C THR A 156 1.01 -1.98 -1.21
N MET A 157 1.49 -2.39 -2.40
CA MET A 157 0.76 -2.20 -3.65
C MET A 157 -0.53 -3.03 -3.70
N LEU A 158 -0.53 -4.24 -3.14
CA LEU A 158 -1.73 -5.05 -3.01
C LEU A 158 -2.76 -4.40 -2.09
N ILE A 159 -2.36 -3.88 -0.93
CA ILE A 159 -3.26 -3.13 -0.02
C ILE A 159 -3.84 -1.90 -0.74
N ASN A 160 -2.99 -1.15 -1.46
CA ASN A 160 -3.43 0.01 -2.24
C ASN A 160 -4.48 -0.36 -3.29
N SER A 161 -4.41 -1.56 -3.89
CA SER A 161 -5.39 -2.04 -4.87
C SER A 161 -6.81 -2.22 -4.30
N PHE A 162 -6.92 -2.55 -3.00
CA PHE A 162 -8.18 -2.72 -2.28
C PHE A 162 -8.56 -1.49 -1.44
N PHE A 163 -7.70 -0.48 -1.39
CA PHE A 163 -7.94 0.72 -0.58
C PHE A 163 -9.23 1.46 -0.95
N ILE A 164 -9.68 1.37 -2.20
CA ILE A 164 -10.94 1.96 -2.66
C ILE A 164 -12.16 1.40 -1.90
N TYR A 165 -12.15 0.11 -1.53
CA TYR A 165 -13.21 -0.52 -0.75
C TYR A 165 -13.12 -0.11 0.72
N ILE A 166 -11.90 -0.01 1.26
CA ILE A 166 -11.66 0.44 2.63
C ILE A 166 -12.12 1.89 2.80
N GLU A 167 -11.75 2.77 1.86
CA GLU A 167 -12.15 4.17 1.82
C GLU A 167 -13.67 4.31 1.79
N PHE A 168 -14.35 3.53 0.94
CA PHE A 168 -15.81 3.49 0.90
C PHE A 168 -16.40 2.99 2.23
N GLY A 169 -15.89 1.89 2.78
CA GLY A 169 -16.37 1.33 4.05
C GLY A 169 -16.25 2.32 5.21
N ILE A 170 -15.11 3.03 5.30
CA ILE A 170 -14.88 4.08 6.31
C ILE A 170 -15.84 5.26 6.07
N ALA A 171 -15.96 5.77 4.84
CA ALA A 171 -16.87 6.87 4.51
C ALA A 171 -18.34 6.53 4.77
N PHE A 172 -18.75 5.30 4.43
CA PHE A 172 -20.07 4.77 4.69
C PHE A 172 -20.33 4.66 6.18
N GLY A 173 -19.42 4.02 6.92
CA GLY A 173 -19.51 3.84 8.36
C GLY A 173 -19.57 5.16 9.12
N MET A 174 -18.72 6.13 8.77
CA MET A 174 -18.74 7.47 9.36
C MET A 174 -20.07 8.19 9.11
N LYS A 175 -20.58 8.18 7.87
CA LYS A 175 -21.89 8.79 7.57
C LYS A 175 -23.03 8.08 8.29
N PHE A 176 -23.02 6.75 8.33
CA PHE A 176 -24.01 5.97 9.07
C PHE A 176 -24.02 6.35 10.55
N LEU A 177 -22.84 6.38 11.18
CA LEU A 177 -22.67 6.77 12.58
C LEU A 177 -23.16 8.21 12.83
N PHE A 178 -22.77 9.17 12.00
CA PHE A 178 -23.21 10.55 12.18
C PHE A 178 -24.72 10.73 11.96
N ARG A 179 -25.34 9.93 11.08
CA ARG A 179 -26.81 9.89 10.92
C ARG A 179 -27.50 9.28 12.14
N CYS A 180 -26.94 8.21 12.73
CA CYS A 180 -27.45 7.65 13.98
C CYS A 180 -27.41 8.69 15.12
N LEU A 181 -26.28 9.39 15.25
CA LEU A 181 -26.08 10.40 16.30
C LEU A 181 -27.02 11.61 16.14
N ASP A 182 -27.30 11.99 14.90
CA ASP A 182 -28.28 13.04 14.57
C ASP A 182 -29.70 12.63 14.97
N ARG A 183 -30.11 11.40 14.64
CA ARG A 183 -31.48 10.88 14.88
C ARG A 183 -31.72 10.31 16.29
N LYS A 184 -30.68 10.21 17.13
CA LYS A 184 -30.68 9.49 18.43
C LYS A 184 -31.02 7.99 18.34
N SER A 185 -31.00 7.40 17.13
CA SER A 185 -31.28 5.99 16.89
C SER A 185 -30.64 5.52 15.59
N CYS A 186 -30.10 4.31 15.59
CA CYS A 186 -29.58 3.65 14.38
C CYS A 186 -30.66 2.88 13.59
N CYS A 187 -31.90 2.87 14.07
CA CYS A 187 -33.01 2.19 13.42
C CYS A 187 -33.50 3.01 12.22
N TRP A 188 -32.95 2.77 11.03
CA TRP A 188 -33.34 3.46 9.79
C TRP A 188 -34.80 3.21 9.38
N TRP A 189 -35.43 2.15 9.91
CA TRP A 189 -36.79 1.73 9.54
C TRP A 189 -37.88 2.41 10.40
N ARG A 190 -37.50 3.06 11.50
CA ARG A 190 -38.46 3.65 12.43
C ARG A 190 -38.83 5.05 11.95
N GLU A 191 -40.09 5.22 11.55
CA GLU A 191 -40.60 6.48 10.97
C GLU A 191 -40.40 7.70 11.89
N SER A 192 -40.60 7.53 13.20
CA SER A 192 -40.33 8.57 14.21
C SER A 192 -38.87 9.03 14.24
N ALA A 193 -37.91 8.15 13.91
CA ALA A 193 -36.49 8.51 13.83
C ALA A 193 -36.13 9.17 12.48
N ARG A 194 -36.93 8.96 11.43
CA ARG A 194 -36.71 9.57 10.11
C ARG A 194 -37.03 11.06 10.08
N ASN A 195 -37.96 11.50 10.94
CA ASN A 195 -38.43 12.89 11.02
C ASN A 195 -37.73 13.73 12.10
N SER A 196 -36.84 13.12 12.90
CA SER A 196 -36.10 13.79 13.97
C SER A 196 -34.67 14.09 13.52
N THR A 197 -34.28 15.36 13.52
CA THR A 197 -32.89 15.79 13.23
C THR A 197 -32.45 16.85 14.25
N LYS A 198 -31.17 16.83 14.61
CA LYS A 198 -30.56 17.85 15.48
C LYS A 198 -29.93 18.98 14.67
N LYS A 199 -29.92 18.88 13.33
CA LYS A 199 -29.32 19.92 12.48
C LYS A 199 -30.20 21.16 12.48
N MET A 200 -29.63 22.28 12.90
CA MET A 200 -30.36 23.56 12.96
C MET A 200 -30.49 24.21 11.58
N THR A 201 -29.54 23.93 10.67
CA THR A 201 -29.52 24.51 9.33
C THR A 201 -29.77 23.45 8.26
N ILE A 202 -30.45 23.84 7.19
CA ILE A 202 -30.70 22.99 6.03
C ILE A 202 -29.37 22.51 5.42
N GLN A 203 -28.35 23.37 5.35
CA GLN A 203 -27.04 22.99 4.80
C GLN A 203 -26.37 21.89 5.62
N GLN A 204 -26.41 21.97 6.95
CA GLN A 204 -25.87 20.91 7.82
C GLN A 204 -26.64 19.59 7.66
N TYR A 205 -27.95 19.66 7.46
CA TYR A 205 -28.78 18.51 7.14
C TYR A 205 -28.38 17.91 5.79
N VAL A 206 -28.33 18.71 4.73
CA VAL A 206 -27.93 18.28 3.39
C VAL A 206 -26.55 17.65 3.44
N ASN A 207 -25.53 18.27 4.03
CA ASN A 207 -24.16 17.73 4.09
C ASN A 207 -24.09 16.33 4.77
N LEU A 208 -24.94 16.07 5.76
CA LEU A 208 -24.99 14.78 6.46
C LEU A 208 -25.73 13.71 5.65
N TYR A 209 -26.88 14.06 5.06
CA TYR A 209 -27.78 13.10 4.41
C TYR A 209 -27.53 12.93 2.91
N SER A 210 -26.88 13.88 2.25
CA SER A 210 -26.40 13.74 0.87
C SER A 210 -25.13 12.88 0.79
N GLY A 211 -24.77 12.51 -0.44
CA GLY A 211 -23.47 11.94 -0.78
C GLY A 211 -22.29 12.86 -0.42
N PRO A 212 -21.07 12.35 -0.31
CA PRO A 212 -19.87 13.20 -0.31
C PRO A 212 -19.63 13.80 -1.71
N MET A 213 -18.78 14.82 -1.77
CA MET A 213 -18.29 15.36 -3.03
C MET A 213 -17.31 14.37 -3.68
N HIS A 214 -17.36 14.26 -5.01
CA HIS A 214 -16.47 13.39 -5.77
C HIS A 214 -15.07 14.01 -5.90
N ALA A 215 -14.08 13.42 -5.23
CA ALA A 215 -12.71 13.92 -5.21
C ALA A 215 -11.84 13.26 -6.29
N ILE A 216 -12.04 13.68 -7.54
CA ILE A 216 -11.43 13.08 -8.73
C ILE A 216 -9.88 13.12 -8.74
N HIS A 217 -9.27 14.15 -8.15
CA HIS A 217 -7.82 14.33 -8.09
C HIS A 217 -7.10 13.20 -7.32
N PHE A 218 -7.73 12.61 -6.30
CA PHE A 218 -7.12 11.47 -5.58
C PHE A 218 -7.10 10.20 -6.42
N LYS A 219 -8.13 10.00 -7.25
CA LYS A 219 -8.21 8.84 -8.15
C LYS A 219 -7.16 8.94 -9.25
N TYR A 220 -6.96 10.14 -9.82
CA TYR A 220 -5.85 10.38 -10.74
C TYR A 220 -4.48 10.22 -10.09
N SER A 221 -4.30 10.73 -8.88
CA SER A 221 -3.05 10.54 -8.14
C SER A 221 -2.76 9.06 -7.91
N LEU A 222 -3.75 8.24 -7.54
CA LEU A 222 -3.61 6.79 -7.41
C LEU A 222 -3.18 6.15 -8.74
N ILE A 223 -3.83 6.49 -9.85
CA ILE A 223 -3.48 5.94 -11.17
C ILE A 223 -2.02 6.23 -11.53
N MET A 224 -1.59 7.47 -11.33
CA MET A 224 -0.21 7.88 -11.61
C MET A 224 0.78 7.19 -10.67
N THR A 225 0.54 7.20 -9.35
CA THR A 225 1.43 6.54 -8.39
C THR A 225 1.56 5.06 -8.70
N THR A 226 0.46 4.34 -8.92
CA THR A 226 0.50 2.92 -9.25
C THR A 226 1.27 2.65 -10.54
N SER A 227 1.03 3.45 -11.58
CA SER A 227 1.77 3.31 -12.84
C SER A 227 3.27 3.54 -12.64
N PHE A 228 3.66 4.63 -11.99
CA PHE A 228 5.08 4.95 -11.79
C PHE A 228 5.80 3.88 -10.96
N ILE A 229 5.19 3.37 -9.88
CA ILE A 229 5.79 2.32 -9.05
C ILE A 229 5.92 1.01 -9.83
N THR A 230 4.85 0.59 -10.51
CA THR A 230 4.85 -0.64 -11.30
C THR A 230 5.87 -0.59 -12.43
N PHE A 231 6.03 0.54 -13.12
CA PHE A 231 7.05 0.66 -14.16
C PHE A 231 8.47 0.82 -13.58
N MET A 232 8.66 1.47 -12.43
CA MET A 232 9.97 1.59 -11.79
C MET A 232 10.51 0.22 -11.30
N TYR A 233 9.65 -0.61 -10.71
CA TYR A 233 10.03 -1.90 -10.13
C TYR A 233 9.60 -3.12 -10.96
N GLY A 234 8.99 -2.93 -12.12
CA GLY A 234 8.31 -4.00 -12.87
C GLY A 234 9.24 -5.08 -13.40
N ILE A 235 10.48 -4.73 -13.77
CA ILE A 235 11.49 -5.72 -14.20
C ILE A 235 11.99 -6.53 -12.99
N ALA A 236 12.21 -5.86 -11.86
CA ALA A 236 12.62 -6.49 -10.61
C ALA A 236 11.55 -7.43 -10.06
N LEU A 237 10.31 -6.95 -10.03
CA LEU A 237 9.15 -7.58 -9.40
C LEU A 237 7.99 -7.62 -10.40
N PRO A 238 7.99 -8.58 -11.36
CA PRO A 238 6.96 -8.68 -12.41
C PRO A 238 5.54 -8.81 -11.88
N LEU A 239 5.37 -9.30 -10.64
CA LEU A 239 4.07 -9.41 -9.96
C LEU A 239 3.35 -8.05 -9.80
N LEU A 240 4.07 -6.93 -9.85
CA LEU A 240 3.47 -5.60 -9.78
C LEU A 240 2.58 -5.26 -10.98
N PHE A 241 2.78 -5.89 -12.15
CA PHE A 241 1.93 -5.66 -13.32
C PHE A 241 0.51 -6.25 -13.13
N PRO A 242 0.34 -7.54 -12.75
CA PRO A 242 -0.97 -8.07 -12.36
C PRO A 242 -1.66 -7.24 -11.27
N ILE A 243 -0.91 -6.81 -10.25
CA ILE A 243 -1.47 -5.99 -9.15
C ILE A 243 -1.96 -4.63 -9.67
N ALA A 244 -1.25 -4.01 -10.61
CA ALA A 244 -1.70 -2.76 -11.24
C ALA A 244 -3.00 -2.97 -12.04
N VAL A 245 -3.13 -4.08 -12.78
CA VAL A 245 -4.36 -4.44 -13.49
C VAL A 245 -5.53 -4.58 -12.52
N ILE A 246 -5.34 -5.30 -11.41
CA ILE A 246 -6.35 -5.43 -10.34
C ILE A 246 -6.70 -4.06 -9.77
N THR A 247 -5.71 -3.21 -9.51
CA THR A 247 -5.92 -1.85 -8.98
C THR A 247 -6.80 -1.02 -9.92
N PHE A 248 -6.51 -1.02 -11.22
CA PHE A 248 -7.30 -0.26 -12.20
C PHE A 248 -8.69 -0.85 -12.42
N PHE A 249 -8.83 -2.17 -12.37
CA PHE A 249 -10.12 -2.84 -12.43
C PHE A 249 -11.01 -2.48 -11.24
N ASN A 250 -10.48 -2.61 -10.02
CA ASN A 250 -11.17 -2.25 -8.79
C ASN A 250 -11.57 -0.77 -8.78
N LEU A 251 -10.65 0.11 -9.19
CA LEU A 251 -10.91 1.54 -9.31
C LEU A 251 -12.04 1.82 -10.31
N TYR A 252 -11.97 1.24 -11.52
CA TYR A 252 -12.99 1.43 -12.55
C TYR A 252 -14.38 0.98 -12.07
N PHE A 253 -14.47 -0.22 -11.51
CA PHE A 253 -15.72 -0.79 -11.04
C PHE A 253 -16.33 0.04 -9.90
N MET A 254 -15.53 0.36 -8.88
CA MET A 254 -16.00 1.13 -7.74
C MET A 254 -16.38 2.55 -8.13
N GLU A 255 -15.59 3.24 -8.96
CA GLU A 255 -15.92 4.60 -9.39
C GLU A 255 -17.24 4.66 -10.17
N LYS A 256 -17.53 3.67 -11.03
CA LYS A 256 -18.82 3.58 -11.72
C LYS A 256 -20.00 3.45 -10.76
N ILE A 257 -19.87 2.60 -9.74
CA ILE A 257 -20.92 2.42 -8.73
C ILE A 257 -21.08 3.69 -7.88
N LEU A 258 -19.98 4.23 -7.38
CA LEU A 258 -20.01 5.39 -6.47
C LEU A 258 -20.51 6.65 -7.17
N LEU A 259 -20.14 6.89 -8.43
CA LEU A 259 -20.67 8.02 -9.20
C LEU A 259 -22.17 7.90 -9.46
N THR A 260 -22.70 6.67 -9.60
CA THR A 260 -24.12 6.46 -9.89
C THR A 260 -25.00 6.55 -8.63
N TYR A 261 -24.52 6.03 -7.49
CA TYR A 261 -25.35 5.82 -6.31
C TYR A 261 -24.94 6.62 -5.07
N TRP A 262 -23.68 7.07 -4.98
CA TRP A 262 -23.13 7.60 -3.73
C TRP A 262 -22.74 9.08 -3.79
N TYR A 263 -22.08 9.52 -4.85
CA TYR A 263 -21.57 10.88 -4.95
C TYR A 263 -22.66 11.88 -5.34
N GLN A 264 -22.51 13.12 -4.88
CA GLN A 264 -23.27 14.25 -5.43
C GLN A 264 -22.81 14.53 -6.86
N THR A 265 -23.69 15.14 -7.66
CA THR A 265 -23.33 15.64 -9.00
C THR A 265 -22.07 16.50 -8.90
N PRO A 266 -20.95 16.09 -9.53
CA PRO A 266 -19.72 16.84 -9.47
C PRO A 266 -19.87 18.17 -10.21
N PRO A 267 -19.09 19.20 -9.84
CA PRO A 267 -19.01 20.40 -10.66
C PRO A 267 -18.42 20.03 -12.03
N THR A 268 -18.79 20.79 -13.07
CA THR A 268 -18.24 20.61 -14.42
C THR A 268 -16.74 20.90 -14.41
N PHE A 269 -15.93 19.85 -14.44
CA PHE A 269 -14.47 19.97 -14.51
C PHE A 269 -14.02 20.20 -15.96
N ASP A 270 -13.04 21.09 -16.13
CA ASP A 270 -12.36 21.33 -17.41
C ASP A 270 -11.38 20.17 -17.73
N ASP A 271 -11.07 19.95 -19.01
CA ASP A 271 -10.19 18.88 -19.50
C ASP A 271 -8.73 19.01 -19.04
N LYS A 272 -8.39 20.12 -18.38
CA LYS A 272 -7.04 20.44 -17.88
C LYS A 272 -6.49 19.36 -16.96
N LEU A 273 -7.32 18.79 -16.08
CA LEU A 273 -6.87 17.75 -15.15
C LEU A 273 -6.48 16.47 -15.88
N ASN A 274 -7.32 16.04 -16.82
CA ASN A 274 -7.08 14.86 -17.65
C ASN A 274 -5.82 15.04 -18.51
N LYS A 275 -5.67 16.20 -19.16
CA LYS A 275 -4.47 16.53 -19.95
C LYS A 275 -3.21 16.53 -19.11
N ALA A 276 -3.27 17.04 -17.88
CA ALA A 276 -2.14 17.00 -16.95
C ALA A 276 -1.78 15.57 -16.55
N ALA A 277 -2.76 14.74 -16.18
CA ALA A 277 -2.52 13.34 -15.82
C ALA A 277 -1.91 12.55 -16.99
N LEU A 278 -2.44 12.71 -18.21
CA LEU A 278 -1.88 12.11 -19.42
C LEU A 278 -0.45 12.59 -19.71
N SER A 279 -0.13 13.85 -19.42
CA SER A 279 1.23 14.36 -19.56
C SER A 279 2.22 13.66 -18.63
N TYR A 280 1.81 13.36 -17.39
CA TYR A 280 2.64 12.61 -16.45
C TYR A 280 2.77 11.14 -16.83
N LEU A 281 1.68 10.49 -17.28
CA LEU A 281 1.65 9.08 -17.67
C LEU A 281 2.47 8.73 -18.92
N LYS A 282 3.08 9.72 -19.59
CA LYS A 282 4.06 9.49 -20.67
C LYS A 282 5.45 9.06 -20.15
N TRP A 283 5.76 9.38 -18.89
CA TRP A 283 7.08 9.14 -18.29
C TRP A 283 7.33 7.77 -17.63
N PRO A 284 6.33 6.98 -17.16
CA PRO A 284 6.57 5.66 -16.58
C PRO A 284 7.40 4.71 -17.47
N PRO A 285 7.16 4.60 -18.79
CA PRO A 285 7.99 3.75 -19.64
C PRO A 285 9.47 4.16 -19.65
N VAL A 286 9.76 5.46 -19.56
CA VAL A 286 11.14 5.96 -19.48
C VAL A 286 11.79 5.52 -18.16
N LEU A 287 11.05 5.57 -17.05
CA LEU A 287 11.52 5.05 -15.76
C LEU A 287 11.79 3.55 -15.82
N LEU A 288 10.92 2.76 -16.47
CA LEU A 288 11.15 1.33 -16.65
C LEU A 288 12.44 1.04 -17.41
N LEU A 289 12.76 1.81 -18.45
CA LEU A 289 14.02 1.64 -19.19
C LEU A 289 15.22 2.01 -18.33
N PHE A 290 15.16 3.11 -17.57
CA PHE A 290 16.25 3.56 -16.71
C PHE A 290 16.52 2.57 -15.57
N PHE A 291 15.49 2.24 -14.78
CA PHE A 291 15.61 1.28 -13.67
C PHE A 291 15.84 -0.14 -14.17
N GLY A 292 15.26 -0.50 -15.31
CA GLY A 292 15.48 -1.78 -15.96
C GLY A 292 16.93 -1.98 -16.41
N TYR A 293 17.54 -0.95 -17.00
CA TYR A 293 18.96 -0.97 -17.34
C TYR A 293 19.83 -1.11 -16.08
N TRP A 294 19.52 -0.36 -15.02
CA TRP A 294 20.23 -0.51 -13.75
C TRP A 294 20.10 -1.94 -13.19
N TRP A 295 18.90 -2.52 -13.24
CA TRP A 295 18.64 -3.86 -12.74
C TRP A 295 19.36 -4.95 -13.53
N LEU A 296 19.25 -4.93 -14.85
CA LEU A 296 19.85 -5.93 -15.74
C LEU A 296 21.37 -5.74 -15.87
N GLY A 297 21.87 -4.53 -15.62
CA GLY A 297 23.30 -4.21 -15.60
C GLY A 297 23.98 -4.58 -14.29
N ASN A 298 23.21 -4.93 -13.26
CA ASN A 298 23.75 -5.37 -11.97
C ASN A 298 24.38 -6.76 -12.13
N LYS A 299 25.69 -6.85 -11.91
CA LYS A 299 26.44 -8.11 -11.92
C LYS A 299 26.49 -8.64 -10.48
N GLN A 300 25.46 -9.36 -10.09
CA GLN A 300 25.50 -10.23 -8.91
C GLN A 300 26.12 -11.57 -9.26
#